data_AF-A0A2W6CQH2-F1
#
_entry.id   AF-A0A2W6CQH2-F1
#
_cell.length_a   1.000
_cell.length_b   1.000
_cell.length_c   1.000
_cell.angle_alpha   90.00
_cell.angle_beta   90.00
_cell.angle_gamma   90.00
#
_symmetry.space_group_name_H-M   'P 1'
#
loop_
_entity.id
_entity.type
_entity.pdbx_description
1 polymer ?
#
loop_
_entity_poly.entity_id
_entity_poly.type
_entity_poly.pdbx_seq_one_letter_code
_entity_poly.pdbx_strand_id
1 'polypeptide(L)'
;MAVPSHGFRDILTQAAPFMAPGIPVLSLAKGLELGSLKRMTVLIGEAAPGHPTAVLTGPNLAREVVAGHPAASVVAAGDPTLATELQDLLSHETFRVYTNPDVVGCELAGALKNVMAIA
;
A
#
# COMPACT_ATOMS: atom_id res chain seq x y z
N MET A 1 6.02 2.12 -1.39
CA MET A 1 6.33 3.05 -0.27
C MET A 1 5.91 2.44 1.06
N ALA A 2 6.87 2.24 1.97
CA ALA A 2 6.66 1.62 3.28
C ALA A 2 7.11 2.56 4.43
N VAL A 3 6.76 3.84 4.32
CA VAL A 3 7.06 4.86 5.34
C VAL A 3 5.85 5.07 6.27
N PRO A 4 6.04 5.59 7.49
CA PRO A 4 4.92 5.96 8.36
C PRO A 4 3.98 6.97 7.69
N SER A 5 2.67 6.87 7.96
CA SER A 5 1.66 7.71 7.29
C SER A 5 1.84 9.21 7.52
N HIS A 6 2.39 9.61 8.67
CA HIS A 6 2.63 11.03 9.01
C HIS A 6 3.72 11.69 8.15
N GLY A 7 4.69 10.92 7.64
CA GLY A 7 5.76 11.42 6.77
C GLY A 7 5.54 11.10 5.30
N PHE A 8 4.40 10.47 4.94
CA PHE A 8 4.19 9.91 3.61
C PHE A 8 4.20 10.99 2.52
N ARG A 9 3.46 12.09 2.72
CA ARG A 9 3.40 13.20 1.76
C ARG A 9 4.76 13.81 1.52
N ASP A 10 5.43 14.23 2.59
CA ASP A 10 6.71 14.93 2.49
C ASP A 10 7.76 14.10 1.75
N ILE A 11 7.82 12.79 2.04
CA ILE A 11 8.75 11.88 1.37
C ILE A 11 8.35 11.66 -0.09
N LEU A 12 7.07 11.44 -0.38
CA LEU A 12 6.62 11.24 -1.77
C LEU A 12 6.85 12.50 -2.61
N THR A 13 6.55 13.68 -2.09
CA THR A 13 6.79 14.95 -2.80
C THR A 13 8.27 15.18 -3.09
N GLN A 14 9.17 14.77 -2.20
CA GLN A 14 10.62 14.83 -2.44
C GLN A 14 11.09 13.77 -3.46
N ALA A 15 10.46 12.59 -3.48
CA ALA A 15 10.83 11.50 -4.38
C ALA A 15 10.26 11.65 -5.80
N ALA A 16 9.05 12.22 -5.93
CA ALA A 16 8.29 12.30 -7.19
C ALA A 16 9.08 12.91 -8.38
N PRO A 17 9.90 13.97 -8.22
CA PRO A 17 10.69 14.52 -9.32
C PRO A 17 11.72 13.54 -9.92
N PHE A 18 12.07 12.48 -9.20
CA PHE A 18 13.05 11.47 -9.63
C PHE A 18 12.39 10.18 -10.14
N MET A 19 11.06 10.08 -10.08
CA MET A 19 10.32 8.92 -10.53
C MET A 19 10.11 8.95 -12.05
N ALA A 20 10.31 7.82 -12.72
CA ALA A 20 9.99 7.70 -14.14
C ALA A 20 8.47 7.90 -14.36
N PRO A 21 8.06 8.58 -15.45
CA PRO A 21 6.64 8.81 -15.72
C PRO A 21 5.82 7.52 -15.73
N GLY A 22 4.66 7.56 -15.07
CA GLY A 22 3.73 6.42 -15.04
C GLY A 22 4.15 5.26 -14.14
N ILE A 23 5.29 5.33 -13.43
CA ILE A 23 5.68 4.24 -12.54
C ILE A 23 4.68 4.11 -11.38
N PRO A 24 4.13 2.92 -11.08
CA PRO A 24 3.14 2.77 -10.03
C PRO A 24 3.71 3.01 -8.62
N VAL A 25 2.88 3.55 -7.73
CA VAL A 25 3.17 3.69 -6.30
C VAL A 25 2.31 2.72 -5.51
N LEU A 26 2.94 1.66 -4.99
CA LEU A 26 2.33 0.72 -4.06
C LEU A 26 2.48 1.22 -2.62
N SER A 27 1.38 1.57 -1.95
CA SER A 27 1.38 1.95 -0.54
C SER A 27 1.35 0.72 0.38
N LEU A 28 2.28 0.67 1.34
CA LEU A 28 2.29 -0.32 2.44
C LEU A 28 1.93 0.34 3.78
N ALA A 29 1.70 1.66 3.79
CA ALA A 29 1.41 2.40 4.99
C ALA A 29 0.00 2.06 5.51
N LYS A 30 -0.11 1.81 6.81
CA LYS A 30 -1.37 1.52 7.50
C LYS A 30 -1.76 2.73 8.33
N GLY A 31 -2.60 3.61 7.77
CA GLY A 31 -3.01 4.84 8.41
C GLY A 31 -3.58 5.84 7.42
N LEU A 32 -4.00 6.98 7.94
CA LEU A 32 -4.47 8.14 7.17
C LEU A 32 -3.47 9.28 7.30
N GLU A 33 -3.56 10.22 6.37
CA GLU A 33 -2.82 11.49 6.44
C GLU A 33 -3.27 12.28 7.67
N LEU A 34 -2.30 12.78 8.44
CA LEU A 34 -2.61 13.63 9.59
C LEU A 34 -3.23 14.96 9.12
N GLY A 35 -4.27 15.41 9.82
CA GLY A 35 -5.00 16.64 9.50
C GLY A 35 -6.07 16.44 8.43
N SER A 36 -5.71 16.00 7.23
CA SER A 36 -6.67 15.85 6.12
C SER A 36 -7.51 14.57 6.21
N LEU A 37 -7.04 13.57 6.97
CA LEU A 37 -7.63 12.23 7.08
C LEU A 37 -7.76 11.49 5.73
N LYS A 38 -7.00 11.91 4.71
CA LYS A 38 -7.00 11.24 3.41
C LYS A 38 -6.33 9.87 3.49
N ARG A 39 -6.87 8.94 2.71
CA ARG A 39 -6.24 7.64 2.43
C ARG A 39 -4.96 7.84 1.63
N MET A 40 -4.01 6.92 1.74
CA MET A 40 -2.70 7.03 1.10
C MET A 40 -2.83 7.05 -0.42
N THR A 41 -3.73 6.26 -1.02
CA THR A 41 -3.95 6.28 -2.48
C THR A 41 -4.47 7.63 -2.99
N VAL A 42 -5.32 8.31 -2.22
CA VAL A 42 -5.80 9.67 -2.54
C VAL A 42 -4.65 10.67 -2.44
N LEU A 43 -3.88 10.59 -1.35
CA LEU A 43 -2.69 11.42 -1.15
C LEU A 43 -1.69 11.25 -2.30
N ILE A 44 -1.43 10.02 -2.73
CA ILE A 44 -0.51 9.74 -3.85
C ILE A 44 -0.99 10.44 -5.12
N GLY A 45 -2.28 10.36 -5.45
CA GLY A 45 -2.85 11.03 -6.62
C GLY A 45 -2.66 12.56 -6.60
N GLU A 46 -2.58 13.16 -5.41
CA GLU A 46 -2.33 14.60 -5.24
C GLU A 46 -0.84 14.96 -5.27
N ALA A 47 0.00 14.14 -4.61
CA ALA A 47 1.43 14.43 -4.43
C ALA A 47 2.30 13.98 -5.61
N ALA A 48 1.84 12.98 -6.37
CA ALA A 48 2.52 12.41 -7.53
C ALA A 48 1.49 12.11 -8.65
N PRO A 49 0.88 13.16 -9.26
CA PRO A 49 -0.12 12.96 -10.30
C PRO A 49 0.48 12.21 -11.51
N GLY A 50 -0.34 11.36 -12.14
CA GLY A 50 0.08 10.53 -13.28
C GLY A 50 0.75 9.21 -12.90
N HIS A 51 0.95 8.93 -11.61
CA HIS A 51 1.44 7.65 -11.12
C HIS A 51 0.26 6.75 -10.68
N PRO A 52 0.08 5.57 -11.28
CA PRO A 52 -0.93 4.61 -10.84
C PRO A 52 -0.74 4.22 -9.37
N THR A 53 -1.83 3.91 -8.67
CA THR A 53 -1.78 3.65 -7.22
C THR A 53 -2.36 2.30 -6.87
N ALA A 54 -1.75 1.67 -5.87
CA ALA A 54 -2.21 0.43 -5.29
C ALA A 54 -1.88 0.40 -3.80
N VAL A 55 -2.51 -0.50 -3.05
CA VAL A 55 -2.21 -0.76 -1.63
C VAL A 55 -1.87 -2.23 -1.44
N LEU A 56 -0.86 -2.52 -0.63
CA LEU A 56 -0.57 -3.86 -0.12
C LEU A 56 -1.00 -3.94 1.34
N THR A 57 -1.97 -4.80 1.65
CA THR A 57 -2.50 -4.99 3.01
C THR A 57 -2.59 -6.47 3.37
N GLY A 58 -2.50 -6.79 4.66
CA GLY A 58 -2.51 -8.17 5.15
C GLY A 58 -1.89 -8.32 6.54
N PRO A 59 -2.05 -9.49 7.17
CA PRO A 59 -1.40 -9.87 8.43
C PRO A 59 0.11 -10.14 8.22
N ASN A 60 0.83 -9.14 7.71
CA ASN A 60 2.23 -9.26 7.35
C ASN A 60 3.11 -8.85 8.54
N LEU A 61 3.42 -9.79 9.43
CA LEU A 61 4.42 -9.57 10.48
C LEU A 61 5.82 -9.63 9.85
N ALA A 62 6.51 -8.49 9.82
CA ALA A 62 7.77 -8.34 9.08
C ALA A 62 8.83 -9.41 9.44
N ARG A 63 8.94 -9.77 10.73
CA ARG A 63 9.90 -10.79 11.20
C ARG A 63 9.57 -12.18 10.68
N GLU A 64 8.29 -12.52 10.57
CA GLU A 64 7.84 -13.84 10.08
C GLU A 64 8.02 -13.95 8.56
N VAL A 65 7.68 -12.89 7.83
CA VAL A 65 7.89 -12.82 6.37
C VAL A 65 9.37 -12.97 6.03
N VAL A 66 10.26 -12.26 6.72
CA VAL A 66 11.71 -12.37 6.51
C VAL A 66 12.26 -13.74 6.93
N ALA A 67 11.65 -14.38 7.93
CA ALA A 67 11.99 -15.75 8.32
C ALA A 67 11.48 -16.83 7.35
N GLY A 68 10.76 -16.45 6.29
CA GLY A 68 10.21 -17.38 5.31
C GLY A 68 9.00 -18.15 5.81
N HIS A 69 8.34 -17.70 6.89
CA HIS A 69 7.08 -18.31 7.31
C HIS A 69 5.97 -17.99 6.29
N PRO A 70 5.01 -18.91 6.08
CA PRO A 70 3.88 -18.67 5.19
C PRO A 70 3.11 -17.41 5.58
N ALA A 71 2.97 -16.48 4.63
CA ALA A 71 2.19 -15.27 4.79
C ALA A 71 1.27 -15.07 3.58
N ALA A 72 0.14 -14.41 3.82
CA ALA A 72 -0.83 -14.05 2.80
C ALA A 72 -1.10 -12.55 2.83
N SER A 73 -1.12 -11.92 1.67
CA SER A 73 -1.36 -10.49 1.51
C SER A 73 -2.31 -10.22 0.35
N VAL A 74 -2.93 -9.05 0.38
CA VAL A 74 -3.80 -8.53 -0.68
C VAL A 74 -3.15 -7.32 -1.30
N VAL A 75 -3.04 -7.30 -2.62
CA VAL A 75 -2.86 -6.08 -3.42
C VAL A 75 -4.23 -5.61 -3.85
N ALA A 76 -4.58 -4.37 -3.50
CA ALA A 76 -5.77 -3.73 -4.02
C ALA A 76 -5.41 -2.54 -4.92
N ALA A 77 -5.99 -2.53 -6.12
CA ALA A 77 -5.82 -1.48 -7.11
C ALA A 77 -7.11 -1.29 -7.89
N GLY A 78 -7.36 -0.08 -8.37
CA GLY A 78 -8.51 0.21 -9.24
C GLY A 78 -8.31 -0.32 -10.67
N ASP A 79 -7.05 -0.50 -11.09
CA ASP A 79 -6.70 -1.12 -12.36
C ASP A 79 -6.37 -2.61 -12.14
N PRO A 80 -7.15 -3.54 -12.72
CA PRO A 80 -6.92 -4.97 -12.59
C PRO A 80 -5.61 -5.44 -13.25
N THR A 81 -5.12 -4.73 -14.27
CA THR A 81 -3.84 -5.03 -14.93
C THR A 81 -2.71 -4.78 -13.93
N LEU A 82 -2.66 -3.58 -13.36
CA LEU A 82 -1.72 -3.24 -12.30
C LEU A 82 -1.80 -4.21 -11.11
N ALA A 83 -3.00 -4.59 -10.68
CA ALA A 83 -3.17 -5.53 -9.57
C ALA A 83 -2.52 -6.89 -9.88
N THR A 84 -2.68 -7.39 -11.10
CA THR A 84 -2.12 -8.67 -11.55
C THR A 84 -0.60 -8.58 -11.69
N GLU A 85 -0.08 -7.52 -12.30
CA GLU A 85 1.37 -7.30 -12.43
C GLU A 85 2.06 -7.23 -11.05
N LEU A 86 1.45 -6.53 -10.09
CA LEU A 86 1.95 -6.47 -8.72
C LEU A 86 1.81 -7.80 -7.98
N GLN A 87 0.74 -8.55 -8.22
CA GLN A 87 0.57 -9.89 -7.67
C GLN A 87 1.69 -10.82 -8.15
N ASP A 88 1.96 -10.85 -9.44
CA ASP A 88 3.00 -11.68 -10.03
C ASP A 88 4.39 -11.29 -9.55
N LEU A 89 4.65 -9.98 -9.42
CA LEU A 89 5.92 -9.45 -8.93
C LEU A 89 6.21 -9.82 -7.46
N LEU A 90 5.18 -9.85 -6.62
CA LEU A 90 5.32 -10.01 -5.17
C LEU A 90 5.08 -11.44 -4.69
N SER A 91 4.39 -12.27 -5.47
CA SER A 91 4.10 -13.65 -5.08
C SER A 91 5.36 -14.50 -5.04
N HIS A 92 5.52 -15.25 -3.95
CA HIS A 92 6.63 -16.17 -3.72
C HIS A 92 6.11 -17.45 -3.05
N GLU A 93 6.92 -18.50 -3.00
CA GLU A 93 6.56 -19.80 -2.37
C GLU A 93 5.96 -19.65 -0.97
N THR A 94 6.51 -18.74 -0.18
CA THR A 94 6.13 -18.47 1.22
C THR A 94 5.34 -17.17 1.41
N PHE A 95 5.09 -16.41 0.33
CA PHE A 95 4.37 -15.14 0.38
C PHE A 95 3.32 -15.10 -0.73
N ARG A 96 2.09 -15.46 -0.37
CA ARG A 96 0.99 -15.54 -1.35
C ARG A 96 0.26 -14.21 -1.44
N VAL A 97 0.14 -13.68 -2.66
CA VAL A 97 -0.58 -12.42 -2.91
C VAL A 97 -1.91 -12.71 -3.60
N TYR A 98 -2.97 -12.04 -3.16
CA TYR A 98 -4.30 -12.02 -3.77
C TYR A 98 -4.61 -10.63 -4.30
N THR A 99 -5.46 -10.51 -5.32
CA THR A 99 -5.93 -9.21 -5.81
C THR A 99 -7.31 -8.88 -5.23
N ASN A 100 -7.60 -7.59 -5.06
CA ASN A 100 -8.91 -7.10 -4.67
C ASN A 100 -9.20 -5.73 -5.31
N PRO A 101 -10.34 -5.52 -5.99
CA PRO A 101 -10.67 -4.22 -6.55
C PRO A 101 -11.05 -3.16 -5.49
N ASP A 102 -11.40 -3.56 -4.26
CA ASP A 102 -11.81 -2.65 -3.20
C ASP A 102 -10.60 -2.00 -2.48
N VAL A 103 -10.03 -1.00 -3.13
CA VAL A 103 -8.93 -0.19 -2.59
C VAL A 103 -9.34 0.50 -1.29
N VAL A 104 -10.57 1.03 -1.23
CA VAL A 104 -11.05 1.83 -0.09
C VAL A 104 -11.18 0.95 1.15
N GLY A 105 -11.85 -0.19 1.05
CA GLY A 105 -12.00 -1.14 2.15
C GLY A 105 -10.66 -1.67 2.63
N CYS A 106 -9.74 -1.99 1.71
CA CYS A 106 -8.41 -2.48 2.06
C CYS A 106 -7.56 -1.47 2.86
N GLU A 107 -7.57 -0.19 2.46
CA GLU A 107 -6.86 0.87 3.20
C GLU A 107 -7.50 1.14 4.56
N LEU A 108 -8.83 1.24 4.61
CA LEU A 108 -9.55 1.54 5.86
C LEU A 108 -9.40 0.40 6.86
N ALA A 109 -9.51 -0.86 6.42
CA ALA A 109 -9.25 -2.02 7.29
C ALA A 109 -7.82 -1.96 7.87
N GLY A 110 -6.84 -1.62 7.04
CA GLY A 110 -5.45 -1.46 7.48
C GLY A 110 -5.25 -0.33 8.49
N ALA A 111 -5.88 0.83 8.26
CA ALA A 111 -5.79 1.99 9.13
C ALA A 111 -6.49 1.79 10.48
N LEU A 112 -7.68 1.18 10.48
CA LEU A 112 -8.51 1.02 11.66
C LEU A 112 -8.10 -0.15 12.55
N LYS A 113 -7.42 -1.18 12.01
CA LYS A 113 -7.05 -2.38 12.78
C LYS A 113 -6.29 -2.06 14.07
N ASN A 114 -5.45 -1.03 14.06
CA ASN A 114 -4.60 -0.68 15.21
C ASN A 114 -5.44 -0.04 16.31
N VAL A 115 -6.46 0.74 15.95
CA VAL A 115 -7.40 1.31 16.91
C VAL A 115 -8.24 0.19 17.52
N MET A 116 -8.77 -0.72 16.70
CA MET A 116 -9.53 -1.88 17.18
C MET A 116 -8.70 -2.82 18.07
N ALA A 117 -7.39 -2.93 17.84
CA ALA A 117 -6.52 -3.77 18.65
C ALA A 117 -6.21 -3.20 20.04
N ILE A 118 -6.41 -1.88 20.24
CA ILE A 118 -6.19 -1.19 21.52
C ILE A 118 -7.52 -1.06 22.31
N ALA A 119 -8.65 -0.98 21.60
CA ALA A 119 -9.98 -0.78 22.15
C ALA A 119 -10.49 -1.96 22.99
#